data_AF-A0A529LZ14-F1
#
_entry.id   AF-A0A529LZ14-F1
#
_cell.length_a   1.000
_cell.length_b   1.000
_cell.length_c   1.000
_cell.angle_alpha   90.00
_cell.angle_beta   90.00
_cell.angle_gamma   90.00
#
_symmetry.space_group_name_H-M   'P 1'
#
loop_
_entity.id
_entity.type
_entity.pdbx_description
1 polymer ?
#
loop_
_entity_poly.entity_id
_entity_poly.type
_entity_poly.pdbx_seq_one_letter_code
_entity_poly.pdbx_strand_id
1 'polypeptide(L)'
;CTPVALALTAFAIDEGSLYNERRAAQSIVDLAAITAASNITNAQQAVLTTLADNGITSVAVQQQGTNVAPTATKAVVQIVPGRYTGVSTIAAGNRFEAGKLPYNAVQVSLKKQGTLYFAGSIMAPPTLGTTAIASAQPQAAFSVGSRLASLNGGILNALIGSLLGGNISLSVMDYNSLISADVDVLSFVDQLAVQLRLTGVSYSDVLASKATVGQIATAMANVPGLDRTAKIALQTMASSATHTVKIPLSTFVDLGSVGDLGLG
;
A
#
# COMPACT_ATOMS: atom_id res chain seq x y z
N CYS A 1 -18.14 -10.56 -55.50
CA CYS A 1 -17.94 -9.72 -54.30
C CYS A 1 -18.15 -10.50 -52.98
N THR A 2 -19.06 -11.47 -52.93
CA THR A 2 -19.32 -12.35 -51.77
C THR A 2 -18.12 -13.14 -51.21
N PRO A 3 -17.20 -13.73 -52.00
CA PRO A 3 -16.09 -14.52 -51.41
C PRO A 3 -15.07 -13.64 -50.66
N VAL A 4 -14.84 -12.42 -51.13
CA VAL A 4 -13.95 -11.46 -50.45
C VAL A 4 -14.56 -10.99 -49.13
N ALA A 5 -15.87 -10.73 -49.10
CA ALA A 5 -16.57 -10.36 -47.88
C ALA A 5 -16.50 -11.47 -46.82
N LEU A 6 -16.71 -12.73 -47.22
CA LEU A 6 -16.61 -13.88 -46.31
C LEU A 6 -15.19 -14.07 -45.74
N ALA A 7 -14.17 -13.91 -46.59
CA ALA A 7 -12.77 -13.98 -46.15
C ALA A 7 -12.42 -12.89 -45.12
N LEU A 8 -12.88 -11.65 -45.34
CA LEU A 8 -12.66 -10.55 -44.41
C LEU A 8 -13.40 -10.75 -43.08
N THR A 9 -14.63 -11.28 -43.11
CA THR A 9 -15.35 -11.60 -41.87
C THR A 9 -14.70 -12.72 -41.08
N ALA A 10 -14.23 -13.77 -41.76
CA ALA A 10 -13.51 -14.87 -41.12
C ALA A 10 -12.23 -14.37 -40.43
N PHE A 11 -11.46 -13.53 -41.12
CA PHE A 11 -10.29 -12.87 -40.55
C PHE A 11 -10.63 -11.99 -39.34
N ALA A 12 -11.68 -11.17 -39.44
CA ALA A 12 -12.12 -10.31 -38.35
C ALA A 12 -12.55 -11.10 -37.10
N ILE A 13 -13.21 -12.26 -37.28
CA ILE A 13 -13.62 -13.13 -36.17
C ILE A 13 -12.40 -13.75 -35.50
N ASP A 14 -11.44 -14.27 -36.28
CA ASP A 14 -10.22 -14.86 -35.72
C ASP A 14 -9.42 -13.82 -34.93
N GLU A 15 -9.18 -12.63 -35.49
CA GLU A 15 -8.46 -11.55 -34.80
C GLU A 15 -9.19 -11.10 -33.52
N GLY A 16 -10.52 -10.95 -33.59
CA GLY A 16 -11.33 -10.63 -32.42
C GLY A 16 -11.24 -11.70 -31.33
N SER A 17 -11.24 -12.97 -31.73
CA SER A 17 -11.11 -14.10 -30.80
C SER A 17 -9.74 -14.16 -30.14
N LEU A 18 -8.66 -13.92 -30.88
CA LEU A 18 -7.29 -13.86 -30.37
C LEU A 18 -7.09 -12.70 -29.39
N TYR A 19 -7.67 -11.54 -29.69
CA TYR A 19 -7.63 -10.40 -28.78
C TYR A 19 -8.35 -10.70 -27.46
N ASN A 20 -9.54 -11.31 -27.54
CA ASN A 20 -10.29 -11.72 -26.35
C ASN A 20 -9.53 -12.78 -25.54
N GLU A 21 -8.95 -13.77 -26.21
CA GLU A 21 -8.14 -14.82 -25.58
C GLU A 21 -6.90 -14.24 -24.87
N ARG A 22 -6.21 -13.29 -25.50
CA ARG A 22 -5.09 -12.57 -24.88
C ARG A 22 -5.52 -11.78 -23.65
N ARG A 23 -6.66 -11.11 -23.71
CA ARG A 23 -7.19 -10.31 -22.59
C ARG A 23 -7.59 -11.20 -21.41
N ALA A 24 -8.23 -12.33 -21.68
CA ALA A 24 -8.54 -13.34 -20.65
C ALA A 24 -7.25 -13.90 -20.03
N ALA A 25 -6.25 -14.24 -20.84
CA ALA A 25 -4.95 -14.70 -20.35
C ALA A 25 -4.23 -13.64 -19.52
N GLN A 26 -4.34 -12.35 -19.86
CA GLN A 26 -3.74 -11.26 -19.09
C GLN A 26 -4.38 -11.18 -17.70
N SER A 27 -5.72 -11.25 -17.61
CA SER A 27 -6.43 -11.23 -16.33
C SER A 27 -5.98 -12.37 -15.40
N ILE A 28 -5.74 -13.56 -15.94
CA ILE A 28 -5.26 -14.71 -15.17
C ILE A 28 -3.81 -14.48 -14.71
N VAL A 29 -2.96 -13.92 -15.57
CA VAL A 29 -1.56 -13.61 -15.23
C VAL A 29 -1.44 -12.50 -14.19
N ASP A 30 -2.33 -11.49 -14.24
CA ASP A 30 -2.40 -10.45 -13.21
C ASP A 30 -2.75 -11.06 -11.84
N LEU A 31 -3.74 -11.95 -11.80
CA LEU A 31 -4.11 -12.68 -10.58
C LEU A 31 -2.94 -13.53 -10.08
N ALA A 32 -2.28 -14.28 -10.98
CA ALA A 32 -1.14 -15.12 -10.64
C ALA A 32 0.06 -14.31 -10.11
N ALA A 33 0.31 -13.12 -10.65
CA ALA A 33 1.35 -12.24 -10.13
C ALA A 33 1.00 -11.73 -8.73
N ILE A 34 -0.26 -11.31 -8.50
CA ILE A 34 -0.71 -10.84 -7.17
C ILE A 34 -0.59 -11.95 -6.12
N THR A 35 -1.06 -13.16 -6.42
CA THR A 35 -0.96 -14.30 -5.49
C THR A 35 0.49 -14.72 -5.26
N ALA A 36 1.35 -14.62 -6.27
CA ALA A 36 2.77 -14.88 -6.13
C ALA A 36 3.49 -13.84 -5.27
N ALA A 37 3.16 -12.55 -5.44
CA ALA A 37 3.72 -11.48 -4.64
C ALA A 37 3.30 -11.58 -3.16
N SER A 38 2.06 -12.01 -2.88
CA SER A 38 1.60 -12.23 -1.50
C SER A 38 2.21 -13.49 -0.85
N ASN A 39 2.61 -14.49 -1.65
CA ASN A 39 3.29 -15.71 -1.18
C ASN A 39 4.70 -15.83 -1.80
N ILE A 40 5.52 -14.81 -1.59
CA ILE A 40 6.80 -14.65 -2.30
C ILE A 40 7.79 -15.80 -2.05
N THR A 41 7.70 -16.45 -0.88
CA THR A 41 8.51 -17.62 -0.51
C THR A 41 8.15 -18.86 -1.34
N ASN A 42 6.87 -18.99 -1.75
CA ASN A 42 6.37 -20.11 -2.56
C ASN A 42 5.78 -19.63 -3.89
N ALA A 43 6.35 -18.56 -4.46
CA ALA A 43 5.82 -17.85 -5.63
C ALA A 43 5.51 -18.81 -6.80
N GLN A 44 6.39 -19.76 -7.08
CA GLN A 44 6.18 -20.74 -8.16
C GLN A 44 4.92 -21.58 -7.94
N GLN A 45 4.73 -22.11 -6.73
CA GLN A 45 3.56 -22.93 -6.41
C GLN A 45 2.28 -22.09 -6.48
N ALA A 46 2.31 -20.86 -5.97
CA ALA A 46 1.17 -19.94 -6.01
C ALA A 46 0.73 -19.62 -7.45
N VAL A 47 1.67 -19.37 -8.36
CA VAL A 47 1.38 -19.17 -9.79
C VAL A 47 0.76 -20.42 -10.40
N LEU A 48 1.37 -21.58 -10.21
CA LEU A 48 0.88 -22.83 -10.82
C LEU A 48 -0.53 -23.20 -10.34
N THR A 49 -0.81 -23.04 -9.05
CA THR A 49 -2.17 -23.23 -8.50
C THR A 49 -3.14 -22.21 -9.09
N THR A 50 -2.77 -20.93 -9.15
CA THR A 50 -3.65 -19.89 -9.73
C THR A 50 -3.96 -20.17 -11.20
N LEU A 51 -2.97 -20.60 -11.99
CA LEU A 51 -3.17 -20.97 -13.39
C LEU A 51 -4.11 -22.18 -13.52
N ALA A 52 -3.92 -23.21 -12.70
CA ALA A 52 -4.75 -24.42 -12.71
C ALA A 52 -6.21 -24.11 -12.32
N ASP A 53 -6.42 -23.31 -11.28
CA ASP A 53 -7.75 -22.88 -10.81
C ASP A 53 -8.51 -22.06 -11.85
N ASN A 54 -7.79 -21.41 -12.77
CA ASN A 54 -8.33 -20.63 -13.88
C ASN A 54 -8.33 -21.40 -15.21
N GLY A 55 -8.26 -22.74 -15.17
CA GLY A 55 -8.42 -23.62 -16.33
C GLY A 55 -7.16 -23.81 -17.19
N ILE A 56 -6.00 -23.29 -16.78
CA ILE A 56 -4.71 -23.53 -17.45
C ILE A 56 -3.97 -24.62 -16.68
N THR A 57 -4.36 -25.88 -16.91
CA THR A 57 -3.89 -27.04 -16.13
C THR A 57 -2.58 -27.66 -16.63
N SER A 58 -2.18 -27.36 -17.87
CA SER A 58 -0.96 -27.90 -18.50
C SER A 58 0.02 -26.77 -18.79
N VAL A 59 1.03 -26.63 -17.92
CA VAL A 59 2.00 -25.54 -17.97
C VAL A 59 3.43 -26.10 -17.85
N ALA A 60 4.33 -25.63 -18.70
CA ALA A 60 5.78 -25.79 -18.51
C ALA A 60 6.33 -24.54 -17.81
N VAL A 61 7.12 -24.72 -16.75
CA VAL A 61 7.86 -23.62 -16.14
C VAL A 61 9.15 -23.40 -16.93
N GLN A 62 9.31 -22.21 -17.49
CA GLN A 62 10.53 -21.76 -18.14
C GLN A 62 11.48 -21.18 -17.09
N GLN A 63 12.64 -21.82 -16.93
CA GLN A 63 13.72 -21.33 -16.08
C GLN A 63 14.70 -20.47 -16.89
N GLN A 64 15.45 -19.60 -16.20
CA GLN A 64 16.53 -18.83 -16.83
C GLN A 64 17.48 -19.76 -17.61
N GLY A 65 17.75 -19.43 -18.88
CA GLY A 65 18.62 -20.21 -19.75
C GLY A 65 17.93 -21.35 -20.50
N THR A 66 16.66 -21.65 -20.22
CA THR A 66 15.85 -22.58 -21.03
C THR A 66 14.90 -21.81 -21.94
N ASN A 67 14.75 -22.25 -23.19
CA ASN A 67 13.72 -21.71 -24.09
C ASN A 67 12.72 -22.82 -24.42
N VAL A 68 11.53 -22.71 -23.85
CA VAL A 68 10.44 -23.66 -24.09
C VAL A 68 9.39 -22.96 -24.95
N ALA A 69 9.09 -23.53 -26.11
CA ALA A 69 8.02 -23.04 -26.96
C ALA A 69 6.66 -23.57 -26.47
N PRO A 70 5.60 -22.75 -26.46
CA PRO A 70 4.26 -23.23 -26.15
C PRO A 70 3.73 -24.13 -27.27
N THR A 71 2.92 -25.11 -26.90
CA THR A 71 2.21 -25.99 -27.82
C THR A 71 0.70 -25.77 -27.71
N ALA A 72 -0.09 -26.40 -28.58
CA ALA A 72 -1.54 -26.30 -28.57
C ALA A 72 -2.18 -26.74 -27.23
N THR A 73 -1.50 -27.62 -26.49
CA THR A 73 -2.00 -28.21 -25.23
C THR A 73 -1.16 -27.84 -24.01
N LYS A 74 -0.07 -27.08 -24.19
CA LYS A 74 0.85 -26.72 -23.10
C LYS A 74 1.27 -25.27 -23.18
N ALA A 75 0.84 -24.50 -22.18
CA ALA A 75 1.32 -23.13 -21.98
C ALA A 75 2.71 -23.14 -21.35
N VAL A 76 3.42 -22.03 -21.45
CA VAL A 76 4.73 -21.81 -20.85
C VAL A 76 4.65 -20.62 -19.92
N VAL A 77 5.08 -20.78 -18.68
CA VAL A 77 5.14 -19.70 -17.69
C VAL A 77 6.57 -19.45 -17.26
N GLN A 78 6.97 -18.18 -17.20
CA GLN A 78 8.22 -17.74 -16.59
C GLN A 78 7.88 -16.95 -15.33
N ILE A 79 8.54 -17.28 -14.23
CA ILE A 79 8.28 -16.70 -12.92
C ILE A 79 9.59 -16.16 -12.39
N VAL A 80 9.65 -14.85 -12.16
CA VAL A 80 10.88 -14.16 -11.77
C VAL A 80 10.60 -13.33 -10.52
N PRO A 81 11.02 -13.79 -9.34
CA PRO A 81 11.04 -12.96 -8.14
C PRO A 81 12.04 -11.80 -8.32
N GLY A 82 11.77 -10.68 -7.67
CA GLY A 82 12.63 -9.51 -7.72
C GLY A 82 12.19 -8.41 -6.77
N ARG A 83 12.69 -7.21 -7.03
CA ARG A 83 12.34 -6.02 -6.27
C ARG A 83 11.68 -4.96 -7.15
N TYR A 84 10.53 -4.47 -6.73
CA TYR A 84 9.85 -3.33 -7.34
C TYR A 84 10.00 -2.07 -6.48
N THR A 85 10.31 -0.96 -7.14
CA THR A 85 10.47 0.36 -6.53
C THR A 85 9.47 1.34 -7.12
N GLY A 86 8.53 1.84 -6.30
CA GLY A 86 7.47 2.77 -6.73
C GLY A 86 7.92 4.22 -6.98
N VAL A 87 9.22 4.49 -6.97
CA VAL A 87 9.77 5.85 -7.08
C VAL A 87 9.42 6.46 -8.44
N SER A 88 8.76 7.61 -8.41
CA SER A 88 8.24 8.30 -9.60
C SER A 88 9.33 8.75 -10.58
N THR A 89 10.55 9.03 -10.08
CA THR A 89 11.71 9.43 -10.89
C THR A 89 12.31 8.29 -11.72
N ILE A 90 11.96 7.04 -11.41
CA ILE A 90 12.36 5.87 -12.20
C ILE A 90 11.28 5.60 -13.25
N ALA A 91 11.68 5.47 -14.52
CA ALA A 91 10.77 5.09 -15.61
C ALA A 91 10.08 3.76 -15.28
N ALA A 92 8.77 3.64 -15.58
CA ALA A 92 7.95 2.49 -15.17
C ALA A 92 8.56 1.13 -15.53
N GLY A 93 9.18 1.01 -16.72
CA GLY A 93 9.84 -0.23 -17.16
C GLY A 93 11.10 -0.62 -16.35
N ASN A 94 11.72 0.33 -15.66
CA ASN A 94 12.94 0.13 -14.86
C ASN A 94 12.65 -0.02 -13.36
N ARG A 95 11.37 -0.01 -12.96
CA ARG A 95 10.99 -0.10 -11.54
C ARG A 95 11.11 -1.50 -10.97
N PHE A 96 11.13 -2.53 -11.83
CA PHE A 96 11.33 -3.93 -11.44
C PHE A 96 12.75 -4.39 -11.73
N GLU A 97 13.42 -4.92 -10.72
CA GLU A 97 14.75 -5.51 -10.80
C GLU A 97 14.67 -7.00 -10.49
N ALA A 98 14.87 -7.85 -11.50
CA ALA A 98 14.85 -9.30 -11.37
C ALA A 98 15.94 -9.80 -10.41
N GLY A 99 15.60 -10.73 -9.52
CA GLY A 99 16.56 -11.37 -8.60
C GLY A 99 17.08 -10.48 -7.46
N LYS A 100 16.66 -9.21 -7.38
CA LYS A 100 17.11 -8.30 -6.33
C LYS A 100 16.46 -8.62 -4.99
N LEU A 101 17.29 -8.82 -3.97
CA LEU A 101 16.88 -9.04 -2.58
C LEU A 101 16.80 -7.71 -1.78
N PRO A 102 15.97 -7.65 -0.72
CA PRO A 102 14.92 -8.61 -0.38
C PRO A 102 13.80 -8.57 -1.44
N TYR A 103 13.24 -9.74 -1.76
CA TYR A 103 12.14 -9.82 -2.71
C TYR A 103 10.91 -9.09 -2.14
N ASN A 104 10.29 -8.25 -2.97
CA ASN A 104 8.99 -7.67 -2.68
C ASN A 104 8.05 -7.72 -3.89
N ALA A 105 8.48 -8.31 -5.00
CA ALA A 105 7.72 -8.39 -6.23
C ALA A 105 7.99 -9.68 -7.00
N VAL A 106 7.01 -10.08 -7.82
CA VAL A 106 7.12 -11.21 -8.73
C VAL A 106 6.62 -10.79 -10.11
N GLN A 107 7.44 -11.05 -11.13
CA GLN A 107 7.04 -10.96 -12.53
C GLN A 107 6.61 -12.35 -13.00
N VAL A 108 5.43 -12.41 -13.62
CA VAL A 108 4.88 -13.62 -14.23
C VAL A 108 4.65 -13.34 -15.70
N SER A 109 5.22 -14.17 -16.57
CA SER A 109 5.03 -14.11 -18.02
C SER A 109 4.46 -15.42 -18.51
N LEU A 110 3.34 -15.38 -19.21
CA LEU A 110 2.70 -16.55 -19.80
C LEU A 110 2.77 -16.47 -21.33
N LYS A 111 3.10 -17.59 -21.96
CA LYS A 111 3.02 -17.79 -23.40
C LYS A 111 2.12 -18.99 -23.70
N LYS A 112 1.18 -18.84 -24.63
CA LYS A 112 0.34 -19.93 -25.14
C LYS A 112 0.08 -19.77 -26.63
N GLN A 113 -0.27 -20.85 -27.32
CA GLN A 113 -0.78 -20.73 -28.69
C GLN A 113 -2.20 -20.18 -28.65
N GLY A 114 -2.49 -19.20 -29.52
CA GLY A 114 -3.84 -18.70 -29.73
C GLY A 114 -4.66 -19.66 -30.59
N THR A 115 -5.98 -19.52 -30.55
CA THR A 115 -6.89 -20.36 -31.34
C THR A 115 -7.32 -19.63 -32.61
N LEU A 116 -7.13 -20.25 -33.78
CA LEU A 116 -7.68 -19.79 -35.06
C LEU A 116 -8.87 -20.67 -35.42
N TYR A 117 -10.03 -20.08 -35.70
CA TYR A 117 -11.24 -20.81 -36.05
C TYR A 117 -11.39 -20.98 -37.57
N PHE A 118 -10.96 -19.98 -38.35
CA PHE A 118 -11.14 -19.99 -39.81
C PHE A 118 -9.82 -20.01 -40.59
N ALA A 119 -8.79 -19.30 -40.11
CA ALA A 119 -7.49 -19.15 -40.77
C ALA A 119 -6.50 -20.28 -40.45
N GLY A 120 -6.88 -21.23 -39.59
CA GLY A 120 -5.99 -22.32 -39.14
C GLY A 120 -5.52 -23.28 -40.24
N SER A 121 -6.20 -23.31 -41.39
CA SER A 121 -5.78 -24.08 -42.58
C SER A 121 -4.80 -23.34 -43.48
N ILE A 122 -4.58 -22.04 -43.25
CA ILE A 122 -3.78 -21.14 -44.11
C ILE A 122 -2.57 -20.59 -43.35
N MET A 123 -2.66 -20.45 -42.03
CA MET A 123 -1.60 -19.91 -41.18
C MET A 123 -1.45 -20.72 -39.88
N ALA A 124 -0.22 -20.81 -39.38
CA ALA A 124 0.04 -21.37 -38.07
C ALA A 124 -0.55 -20.47 -36.95
N PRO A 125 -1.10 -21.03 -35.87
CA PRO A 125 -1.63 -20.23 -34.78
C PRO A 125 -0.54 -19.35 -34.12
N PRO A 126 -0.82 -18.06 -33.88
CA PRO A 126 0.15 -17.16 -33.29
C PRO A 126 0.40 -17.48 -31.81
N THR A 127 1.57 -17.11 -31.30
CA THR A 127 1.85 -17.19 -29.86
C THR A 127 1.33 -15.94 -29.17
N LEU A 128 0.42 -16.12 -28.23
CA LEU A 128 -0.06 -15.09 -27.33
C LEU A 128 0.87 -15.00 -26.11
N GLY A 129 1.33 -13.79 -25.82
CA GLY A 129 2.17 -13.47 -24.66
C GLY A 129 1.51 -12.46 -23.74
N THR A 130 1.51 -12.73 -22.44
CA THR A 130 1.03 -11.84 -21.39
C THR A 130 2.05 -11.76 -20.28
N THR A 131 2.14 -10.61 -19.61
CA THR A 131 3.11 -10.40 -18.53
C THR A 131 2.52 -9.45 -17.50
N ALA A 132 2.71 -9.78 -16.23
CA ALA A 132 2.30 -8.96 -15.10
C ALA A 132 3.43 -8.89 -14.07
N ILE A 133 3.48 -7.78 -13.35
CA ILE A 133 4.37 -7.58 -12.21
C ILE A 133 3.49 -7.13 -11.06
N ALA A 134 3.57 -7.85 -9.94
CA ALA A 134 2.91 -7.44 -8.72
C ALA A 134 3.95 -7.30 -7.61
N SER A 135 3.72 -6.34 -6.71
CA SER A 135 4.56 -6.12 -5.54
C SER A 135 3.74 -6.15 -4.26
N ALA A 136 4.26 -6.80 -3.23
CA ALA A 136 3.70 -6.78 -1.88
C ALA A 136 4.54 -5.85 -1.00
N GLN A 137 3.88 -4.87 -0.37
CA GLN A 137 4.47 -4.02 0.65
C GLN A 137 3.81 -4.37 1.98
N PRO A 138 4.47 -5.16 2.85
CA PRO A 138 3.92 -5.45 4.17
C PRO A 138 3.90 -4.14 4.97
N GLN A 139 2.69 -3.67 5.30
CA GLN A 139 2.48 -2.55 6.20
C GLN A 139 1.84 -3.08 7.48
N ALA A 140 2.35 -2.62 8.63
CA ALA A 140 1.81 -2.96 9.94
C ALA A 140 1.52 -1.66 10.68
N ALA A 141 0.33 -1.55 11.26
CA ALA A 141 -0.02 -0.47 12.17
C ALA A 141 0.03 -1.01 13.61
N PHE A 142 0.75 -0.31 14.49
CA PHE A 142 0.79 -0.62 15.91
C PHE A 142 0.00 0.45 16.66
N SER A 143 -0.93 0.03 17.52
CA SER A 143 -1.63 0.93 18.44
C SER A 143 -1.07 0.74 19.85
N VAL A 144 -0.71 1.85 20.50
CA VAL A 144 -0.25 1.87 21.89
C VAL A 144 -1.26 2.67 22.70
N GLY A 145 -1.93 2.02 23.65
CA GLY A 145 -2.90 2.64 24.55
C GLY A 145 -2.43 2.65 26.01
N SER A 146 -2.50 3.80 26.68
CA SER A 146 -2.19 3.95 28.10
C SER A 146 -3.46 3.85 28.94
N ARG A 147 -3.84 2.64 29.37
CA ARG A 147 -5.10 2.39 30.11
C ARG A 147 -4.95 2.19 31.63
N LEU A 148 -3.73 2.23 32.18
CA LEU A 148 -3.46 1.86 33.59
C LEU A 148 -3.34 3.03 34.57
N ALA A 149 -3.77 4.23 34.21
CA ALA A 149 -3.79 5.35 35.16
C ALA A 149 -5.05 5.28 36.05
N SER A 150 -4.95 4.70 37.25
CA SER A 150 -6.02 4.81 38.24
C SER A 150 -6.12 6.26 38.72
N LEU A 151 -7.28 6.89 38.53
CA LEU A 151 -7.50 8.26 38.99
C LEU A 151 -7.51 8.30 40.52
N ASN A 152 -6.48 8.91 41.11
CA ASN A 152 -6.53 9.34 42.51
C ASN A 152 -6.42 10.86 42.54
N GLY A 153 -7.54 11.51 42.91
CA GLY A 153 -7.79 12.94 42.74
C GLY A 153 -6.70 13.80 43.39
N GLY A 154 -5.93 14.50 42.57
CA GLY A 154 -4.87 15.44 42.98
C GLY A 154 -3.45 14.98 42.63
N ILE A 155 -3.14 13.68 42.79
CA ILE A 155 -1.78 13.18 42.54
C ILE A 155 -1.42 13.26 41.05
N LEU A 156 -2.38 12.95 40.15
CA LEU A 156 -2.15 13.06 38.71
C LEU A 156 -1.93 14.51 38.28
N ASN A 157 -2.71 15.46 38.82
CA ASN A 157 -2.54 16.88 38.55
C ASN A 157 -1.15 17.37 38.98
N ALA A 158 -0.68 16.95 40.16
CA ALA A 158 0.66 17.28 40.65
C ALA A 158 1.76 16.63 39.80
N LEU A 159 1.60 15.37 39.41
CA LEU A 159 2.57 14.64 38.58
C LEU A 159 2.66 15.24 37.17
N ILE A 160 1.54 15.33 36.45
CA ILE A 160 1.49 15.90 35.10
C ILE A 160 1.90 17.38 35.16
N GLY A 161 1.47 18.11 36.19
CA GLY A 161 1.90 19.47 36.43
C GLY A 161 3.42 19.58 36.57
N SER A 162 4.05 18.73 37.39
CA SER A 162 5.51 18.72 37.56
C SER A 162 6.26 18.38 36.26
N LEU A 163 5.73 17.45 35.46
CA LEU A 163 6.32 17.05 34.18
C LEU A 163 6.18 18.16 33.12
N LEU A 164 5.02 18.84 33.08
CA LEU A 164 4.74 19.93 32.16
C LEU A 164 5.26 21.29 32.65
N GLY A 165 5.72 21.36 33.90
CA GLY A 165 6.24 22.57 34.55
C GLY A 165 5.15 23.54 35.00
N GLY A 166 3.89 23.08 35.01
CA GLY A 166 2.71 23.90 35.20
C GLY A 166 1.85 23.48 36.38
N ASN A 167 0.90 24.34 36.73
CA ASN A 167 -0.20 23.95 37.60
C ASN A 167 -1.37 23.49 36.74
N ILE A 168 -1.71 22.21 36.85
CA ILE A 168 -2.82 21.59 36.12
C ILE A 168 -3.95 21.33 37.09
N SER A 169 -5.17 21.73 36.72
CA SER A 169 -6.37 21.48 37.49
C SER A 169 -7.43 20.83 36.61
N LEU A 170 -7.25 19.53 36.35
CA LEU A 170 -8.25 18.71 35.64
C LEU A 170 -9.15 18.00 36.65
N SER A 171 -10.43 17.96 36.32
CA SER A 171 -11.45 17.19 37.05
C SER A 171 -11.43 15.72 36.64
N VAL A 172 -12.10 14.86 37.42
CA VAL A 172 -12.30 13.44 37.08
C VAL A 172 -13.00 13.28 35.72
N MET A 173 -13.92 14.18 35.40
CA MET A 173 -14.64 14.16 34.12
C MET A 173 -13.70 14.48 32.95
N ASP A 174 -12.83 15.48 33.10
CA ASP A 174 -11.83 15.84 32.09
C ASP A 174 -10.91 14.67 31.77
N TYR A 175 -10.45 13.95 32.81
CA TYR A 175 -9.63 12.75 32.64
C TYR A 175 -10.37 11.63 31.92
N ASN A 176 -11.63 11.36 32.26
CA ASN A 176 -12.43 10.33 31.57
C ASN A 176 -12.63 10.67 30.09
N SER A 177 -12.85 11.96 29.79
CA SER A 177 -12.95 12.44 28.41
C SER A 177 -11.62 12.32 27.66
N LEU A 178 -10.49 12.60 28.30
CA LEU A 178 -9.15 12.41 27.68
C LEU A 178 -8.82 10.93 27.43
N ILE A 179 -9.17 10.03 28.35
CA ILE A 179 -8.95 8.59 28.20
C ILE A 179 -9.83 8.01 27.07
N SER A 180 -11.02 8.57 26.90
CA SER A 180 -11.99 8.15 25.87
C SER A 180 -11.81 8.88 24.54
N ALA A 181 -10.90 9.86 24.47
CA ALA A 181 -10.64 10.63 23.28
C ALA A 181 -9.99 9.76 22.20
N ASP A 182 -10.57 9.81 21.00
CA ASP A 182 -9.98 9.24 19.80
C ASP A 182 -9.48 10.39 18.92
N VAL A 183 -8.20 10.35 18.55
CA VAL A 183 -7.52 11.42 17.83
C VAL A 183 -7.01 10.85 16.51
N ASP A 184 -7.62 11.29 15.41
CA ASP A 184 -7.15 10.95 14.07
C ASP A 184 -5.74 11.51 13.85
N VAL A 185 -4.80 10.62 13.54
CA VAL A 185 -3.38 10.97 13.46
C VAL A 185 -3.10 11.92 12.29
N LEU A 186 -3.75 11.74 11.14
CA LEU A 186 -3.53 12.61 9.98
C LEU A 186 -4.04 14.02 10.27
N SER A 187 -5.26 14.14 10.78
CA SER A 187 -5.84 15.41 11.21
C SER A 187 -5.00 16.08 12.29
N PHE A 188 -4.42 15.31 13.23
CA PHE A 188 -3.49 15.83 14.23
C PHE A 188 -2.22 16.41 13.59
N VAL A 189 -1.60 15.70 12.65
CA VAL A 189 -0.40 16.20 11.96
C VAL A 189 -0.71 17.44 11.12
N ASP A 190 -1.89 17.52 10.49
CA ASP A 190 -2.36 18.72 9.80
C ASP A 190 -2.44 19.92 10.76
N GLN A 191 -3.10 19.75 11.92
CA GLN A 191 -3.21 20.80 12.94
C GLN A 191 -1.84 21.19 13.52
N LEU A 192 -0.94 20.22 13.63
CA LEU A 192 0.42 20.47 14.11
C LEU A 192 1.23 21.28 13.08
N ALA A 193 1.09 20.99 11.78
CA ALA A 193 1.72 21.78 10.72
C ALA A 193 1.31 23.25 10.80
N VAL A 194 0.01 23.51 11.04
CA VAL A 194 -0.54 24.86 11.28
C VAL A 194 0.12 25.49 12.51
N GLN A 195 0.20 24.75 13.62
CA GLN A 195 0.77 25.25 14.87
C GLN A 195 2.28 25.55 14.77
N LEU A 196 2.99 24.83 13.91
CA LEU A 196 4.42 25.02 13.61
C LEU A 196 4.67 25.99 12.44
N ARG A 197 3.61 26.47 11.78
CA ARG A 197 3.68 27.34 10.59
C ARG A 197 4.49 26.72 9.44
N LEU A 198 4.35 25.42 9.25
CA LEU A 198 4.98 24.70 8.14
C LEU A 198 4.01 24.66 6.95
N THR A 199 4.49 25.01 5.75
CA THR A 199 3.70 24.99 4.51
C THR A 199 4.45 24.25 3.41
N GLY A 200 3.73 23.52 2.56
CA GLY A 200 4.33 22.78 1.44
C GLY A 200 5.30 21.66 1.86
N VAL A 201 5.11 21.10 3.06
CA VAL A 201 5.91 20.00 3.60
C VAL A 201 5.10 18.71 3.59
N SER A 202 5.75 17.55 3.71
CA SER A 202 5.04 16.27 3.85
C SER A 202 4.65 15.99 5.31
N TYR A 203 3.79 15.00 5.53
CA TYR A 203 3.47 14.51 6.88
C TYR A 203 4.74 14.08 7.65
N SER A 204 5.69 13.44 6.96
CA SER A 204 6.95 12.99 7.55
C SER A 204 7.84 14.15 7.99
N ASP A 205 7.86 15.25 7.23
CA ASP A 205 8.61 16.46 7.56
C ASP A 205 8.07 17.13 8.84
N VAL A 206 6.74 17.14 9.01
CA VAL A 206 6.11 17.67 10.24
C VAL A 206 6.45 16.80 11.44
N LEU A 207 6.44 15.47 11.31
CA LEU A 207 6.81 14.56 12.40
C LEU A 207 8.31 14.59 12.75
N ALA A 208 9.17 14.87 11.77
CA ALA A 208 10.60 15.07 11.97
C ALA A 208 10.91 16.39 12.71
N SER A 209 9.96 17.32 12.71
CA SER A 209 10.09 18.58 13.43
C SER A 209 9.98 18.39 14.94
N LYS A 210 10.35 19.45 15.68
CA LYS A 210 10.36 19.48 17.12
C LYS A 210 9.21 20.36 17.63
N ALA A 211 8.24 19.75 18.30
CA ALA A 211 7.09 20.46 18.88
C ALA A 211 7.20 20.52 20.41
N THR A 212 6.72 21.61 21.00
CA THR A 212 6.55 21.68 22.46
C THR A 212 5.27 20.98 22.89
N VAL A 213 5.17 20.59 24.17
CA VAL A 213 3.95 19.95 24.68
C VAL A 213 2.72 20.84 24.51
N GLY A 214 2.85 22.16 24.70
CA GLY A 214 1.77 23.10 24.46
C GLY A 214 1.30 23.12 23.00
N GLN A 215 2.23 23.01 22.04
CA GLN A 215 1.89 22.92 20.61
C GLN A 215 1.20 21.59 20.28
N ILE A 216 1.69 20.48 20.83
CA ILE A 216 1.09 19.15 20.65
C ILE A 216 -0.33 19.12 21.21
N ALA A 217 -0.52 19.56 22.46
CA ALA A 217 -1.84 19.59 23.10
C ALA A 217 -2.81 20.53 22.36
N THR A 218 -2.33 21.67 21.86
CA THR A 218 -3.13 22.59 21.03
C THR A 218 -3.54 21.95 19.70
N ALA A 219 -2.62 21.26 19.02
CA ALA A 219 -2.91 20.56 17.78
C ALA A 219 -3.94 19.44 18.00
N MET A 220 -3.79 18.62 19.04
CA MET A 220 -4.76 17.59 19.42
C MET A 220 -6.14 18.19 19.73
N ALA A 221 -6.19 19.32 20.45
CA ALA A 221 -7.45 20.00 20.79
C ALA A 221 -8.21 20.55 19.57
N ASN A 222 -7.51 20.76 18.46
CA ASN A 222 -8.09 21.28 17.22
C ASN A 222 -8.43 20.19 16.20
N VAL A 223 -8.21 18.91 16.53
CA VAL A 223 -8.62 17.78 15.68
C VAL A 223 -10.15 17.75 15.56
N PRO A 224 -10.71 17.67 14.33
CA PRO A 224 -12.15 17.58 14.12
C PRO A 224 -12.75 16.33 14.78
N GLY A 225 -13.97 16.45 15.30
CA GLY A 225 -14.69 15.33 15.91
C GLY A 225 -14.35 15.03 17.37
N LEU A 226 -13.36 15.71 17.95
CA LEU A 226 -13.03 15.57 19.36
C LEU A 226 -14.15 16.12 20.27
N ASP A 227 -14.46 15.38 21.35
CA ASP A 227 -15.43 15.81 22.35
C ASP A 227 -15.05 17.17 22.98
N ARG A 228 -16.06 17.98 23.31
CA ARG A 228 -15.85 19.34 23.85
C ARG A 228 -15.10 19.30 25.18
N THR A 229 -15.35 18.33 26.05
CA THR A 229 -14.70 18.23 27.36
C THR A 229 -13.23 17.85 27.18
N ALA A 230 -12.94 16.88 26.30
CA ALA A 230 -11.57 16.51 25.96
C ALA A 230 -10.80 17.69 25.34
N LYS A 231 -11.44 18.46 24.46
CA LYS A 231 -10.87 19.68 23.88
C LYS A 231 -10.50 20.71 24.95
N ILE A 232 -11.40 21.00 25.89
CA ILE A 232 -11.14 21.97 26.98
C ILE A 232 -10.01 21.48 27.89
N ALA A 233 -9.99 20.18 28.20
CA ALA A 233 -8.93 19.57 28.99
C ALA A 233 -7.56 19.72 28.30
N LEU A 234 -7.47 19.43 27.00
CA LEU A 234 -6.25 19.61 26.22
C LEU A 234 -5.82 21.08 26.12
N GLN A 235 -6.76 22.01 25.97
CA GLN A 235 -6.47 23.46 25.98
C GLN A 235 -5.94 23.92 27.33
N THR A 236 -6.45 23.37 28.42
CA THR A 236 -5.98 23.63 29.79
C THR A 236 -4.56 23.08 30.00
N MET A 237 -4.27 21.90 29.45
CA MET A 237 -2.90 21.35 29.45
C MET A 237 -1.95 22.20 28.59
N ALA A 238 -2.42 22.66 27.43
CA ALA A 238 -1.62 23.48 26.53
C ALA A 238 -1.23 24.84 27.14
N SER A 239 -2.15 25.47 27.87
CA SER A 239 -1.93 26.77 28.51
C SER A 239 -1.10 26.69 29.80
N SER A 240 -1.14 25.55 30.49
CA SER A 240 -0.36 25.30 31.72
C SER A 240 1.05 24.78 31.46
N ALA A 241 1.32 24.21 30.29
CA ALA A 241 2.65 23.73 29.93
C ALA A 241 3.65 24.89 29.79
N THR A 242 4.54 25.05 30.77
CA THR A 242 5.59 26.09 30.77
C THR A 242 6.94 25.55 30.32
N HIS A 243 7.14 24.23 30.40
CA HIS A 243 8.34 23.59 29.89
C HIS A 243 8.38 23.67 28.35
N THR A 244 9.45 24.28 27.83
CA THR A 244 9.72 24.39 26.39
C THR A 244 10.38 23.13 25.81
N VAL A 245 10.28 22.00 26.54
CA VAL A 245 10.84 20.72 26.11
C VAL A 245 10.26 20.37 24.76
N LYS A 246 11.17 20.23 23.80
CA LYS A 246 10.89 19.93 22.41
C LYS A 246 10.99 18.43 22.19
N ILE A 247 9.89 17.81 21.80
CA ILE A 247 9.78 16.37 21.62
C ILE A 247 9.88 16.06 20.11
N PRO A 248 10.81 15.17 19.68
CA PRO A 248 10.84 14.67 18.31
C PRO A 248 9.71 13.65 18.12
N LEU A 249 8.72 13.99 17.29
CA LEU A 249 7.50 13.21 17.14
C LEU A 249 7.69 11.95 16.29
N SER A 250 8.69 11.95 15.40
CA SER A 250 9.10 10.79 14.60
C SER A 250 9.51 9.57 15.44
N THR A 251 9.76 9.75 16.74
CA THR A 251 10.06 8.63 17.67
C THR A 251 8.80 7.91 18.13
N PHE A 252 7.63 8.57 18.03
CA PHE A 252 6.35 8.07 18.54
C PHE A 252 5.39 7.66 17.44
N VAL A 253 5.45 8.33 16.29
CA VAL A 253 4.55 8.09 15.15
C VAL A 253 5.37 7.97 13.88
N ASP A 254 5.16 6.87 13.15
CA ASP A 254 5.66 6.65 11.80
C ASP A 254 4.46 6.35 10.90
N LEU A 255 4.29 7.15 9.84
CA LEU A 255 3.17 7.06 8.91
C LEU A 255 3.50 6.20 7.67
N GLY A 256 4.69 5.60 7.63
CA GLY A 256 5.14 4.79 6.50
C GLY A 256 5.01 5.54 5.18
N SER A 257 4.45 4.88 4.15
CA SER A 257 4.29 5.47 2.82
C SER A 257 3.32 6.65 2.77
N VAL A 258 2.44 6.80 3.77
CA VAL A 258 1.50 7.94 3.87
C VAL A 258 2.26 9.20 4.30
N GLY A 259 3.41 9.04 4.94
CA GLY A 259 4.31 10.13 5.35
C GLY A 259 4.80 11.01 4.20
N ASP A 260 4.93 10.44 3.00
CA ASP A 260 5.42 11.13 1.80
C ASP A 260 4.36 12.01 1.12
N LEU A 261 3.10 11.93 1.57
CA LEU A 261 2.04 12.78 1.03
C LEU A 261 2.29 14.23 1.45
N GLY A 262 2.21 15.14 0.48
CA GLY A 262 2.31 16.57 0.71
C GLY A 262 1.10 17.08 1.50
N LEU A 263 1.38 17.92 2.49
CA LEU A 263 0.39 18.71 3.20
C LEU A 263 0.04 19.95 2.36
N GLY A 264 -1.25 20.12 2.10
CA GLY A 264 -1.82 21.25 1.36
C GLY A 264 -2.23 22.38 2.27
#